data_AF-A0A953CR95-F1
#
_entry.id   AF-A0A953CR95-F1
#
_cell.length_a   1.000
_cell.length_b   1.000
_cell.length_c   1.000
_cell.angle_alpha   90.00
_cell.angle_beta   90.00
_cell.angle_gamma   90.00
#
_symmetry.space_group_name_H-M   'P 1'
#
loop_
_entity.id
_entity.type
_entity.pdbx_description
1 polymer ?
#
loop_
_entity_poly.entity_id
_entity_poly.type
_entity_poly.pdbx_seq_one_letter_code
_entity_poly.pdbx_strand_id
1 'polypeptide(L)' 'MSPFLEFFREAAAVADAEVRKLRRDPTELLSRAVQPVLWLAVFGQVFSQVRGIPTGDLRYLDFMAPGILAQSILFSA' A
#
# COMPACT_ATOMS: atom_id res chain seq x y z
N MET A 1 -20.11 -30.31 -7.72
CA MET A 1 -19.09 -29.26 -7.97
C MET A 1 -17.94 -29.50 -6.99
N SER A 2 -16.68 -29.21 -7.34
CA SER A 2 -15.60 -29.36 -6.36
C SER A 2 -15.65 -28.23 -5.31
N PRO A 3 -15.50 -28.51 -4.00
CA PRO A 3 -15.59 -27.50 -2.94
C PRO A 3 -14.64 -26.31 -3.12
N PHE A 4 -13.48 -26.55 -3.74
CA PHE A 4 -12.52 -25.49 -4.07
C PHE A 4 -13.09 -24.45 -5.04
N LEU A 5 -13.87 -24.86 -6.04
CA LEU A 5 -14.46 -23.93 -7.01
C LEU A 5 -15.53 -23.03 -6.36
N GLU A 6 -16.28 -23.57 -5.41
CA GLU A 6 -17.27 -22.79 -4.65
C GLU A 6 -16.58 -21.75 -3.78
N PHE A 7 -15.54 -22.14 -3.04
CA PHE A 7 -14.71 -21.21 -2.27
C PHE A 7 -14.15 -20.06 -3.12
N PHE A 8 -13.53 -20.36 -4.28
CA PHE A 8 -12.99 -19.32 -5.15
C PHE A 8 -14.08 -18.43 -5.73
N ARG A 9 -15.26 -18.98 -6.04
CA ARG A 9 -16.39 -18.21 -6.55
C ARG A 9 -16.94 -17.24 -5.50
N GLU A 10 -17.08 -17.69 -4.27
CA GLU A 10 -17.53 -16.86 -3.15
C GLU A 10 -16.51 -15.79 -2.80
N ALA A 11 -15.22 -16.15 -2.70
CA ALA A 11 -14.14 -15.20 -2.48
C ALA A 11 -14.08 -14.13 -3.58
N ALA A 12 -14.23 -14.53 -4.85
CA ALA A 12 -14.28 -13.60 -5.98
C ALA A 12 -15.51 -12.69 -5.92
N ALA A 13 -16.67 -13.20 -5.51
CA ALA A 13 -17.89 -12.41 -5.37
C ALA A 13 -17.75 -11.32 -4.28
N VAL A 14 -17.13 -11.66 -3.14
CA VAL A 14 -16.83 -10.70 -2.07
C VAL A 14 -15.80 -9.66 -2.56
N ALA A 15 -14.72 -10.09 -3.20
CA ALA A 15 -13.70 -9.18 -3.73
C ALA A 15 -14.29 -8.18 -4.73
N ASP A 16 -15.15 -8.65 -5.64
CA ASP A 16 -15.84 -7.83 -6.63
C ASP A 16 -16.83 -6.83 -5.98
N ALA A 17 -17.49 -7.23 -4.90
CA ALA A 17 -18.32 -6.32 -4.11
C ALA A 17 -17.51 -5.20 -3.44
N GLU A 18 -16.38 -5.55 -2.81
CA GLU A 18 -15.47 -4.57 -2.19
C GLU A 18 -14.84 -3.63 -3.23
N VAL A 19 -14.43 -4.14 -4.40
CA VAL A 19 -13.93 -3.30 -5.51
C VAL A 19 -14.99 -2.31 -5.97
N ARG A 20 -16.26 -2.73 -6.11
CA ARG A 20 -17.35 -1.81 -6.46
C ARG A 20 -17.59 -0.75 -5.39
N LYS A 21 -17.54 -1.14 -4.12
CA LYS A 21 -17.69 -0.23 -2.98
C LYS A 21 -16.59 0.82 -2.98
N LEU A 22 -15.34 0.39 -3.13
CA LEU A 22 -14.18 1.26 -3.22
C LEU A 22 -14.26 2.22 -4.42
N ARG A 23 -14.71 1.75 -5.57
CA ARG A 23 -14.91 2.63 -6.75
C ARG A 23 -15.98 3.69 -6.52
N ARG A 24 -16.99 3.41 -5.68
CA ARG A 24 -18.07 4.36 -5.37
C ARG A 24 -17.65 5.38 -4.32
N ASP A 25 -16.79 5.00 -3.38
CA ASP A 25 -16.24 5.90 -2.36
C ASP A 25 -14.70 5.83 -2.30
N PRO A 26 -14.00 6.46 -3.27
CA PRO A 26 -12.54 6.50 -3.28
C PRO A 26 -11.96 7.43 -2.20
N THR A 27 -12.78 8.27 -1.56
CA THR A 27 -12.33 9.28 -0.59
C THR A 27 -11.84 8.61 0.70
N GLU A 28 -12.50 7.53 1.10
CA GLU A 28 -12.09 6.72 2.25
C GLU A 28 -10.68 6.15 2.06
N LEU A 29 -10.38 5.62 0.87
CA LEU A 29 -9.06 5.11 0.55
C LEU A 29 -8.02 6.22 0.48
N LEU A 30 -8.36 7.35 -0.15
CA LEU A 30 -7.46 8.50 -0.25
C LEU A 30 -7.09 9.03 1.13
N SER A 31 -8.07 9.21 2.03
CA SER A 31 -7.84 9.69 3.39
C SER A 31 -6.97 8.74 4.23
N ARG A 32 -7.14 7.41 4.07
CA ARG A 32 -6.27 6.40 4.70
C ARG A 32 -4.85 6.40 4.11
N ALA A 33 -4.72 6.66 2.81
CA ALA A 33 -3.43 6.75 2.12
C ALA A 33 -2.63 8.02 2.47
N VAL A 34 -3.26 9.05 3.05
CA VAL A 34 -2.56 10.30 3.44
C VAL A 34 -1.42 10.02 4.42
N GLN A 35 -1.67 9.24 5.47
CA GLN A 35 -0.66 8.94 6.50
C GLN A 35 0.63 8.32 5.91
N PRO A 36 0.55 7.21 5.13
CA PRO A 36 1.76 6.61 4.57
C PRO A 36 2.42 7.46 3.49
N VAL A 37 1.66 8.21 2.69
CA VAL A 37 2.23 9.14 1.69
C VAL A 37 2.98 10.28 2.37
N LEU A 38 2.43 10.85 3.44
CA LEU A 38 3.11 11.88 4.23
C LEU A 38 4.39 11.33 4.87
N TRP A 39 4.37 10.11 5.38
CA TRP A 39 5.57 9.46 5.90
C TRP A 39 6.65 9.30 4.82
N LEU A 40 6.29 8.82 3.64
CA LEU A 40 7.22 8.70 2.50
C LEU A 40 7.76 10.06 2.06
N ALA A 41 6.93 11.11 2.05
CA ALA A 41 7.36 12.46 1.69
C ALA A 41 8.33 13.05 2.72
N VAL A 42 7.99 12.99 4.01
CA VAL A 42 8.81 13.54 5.09
C VAL A 42 10.12 12.78 5.20
N PHE A 43 10.08 11.45 5.35
CA PHE A 43 11.31 10.66 5.46
C PHE A 43 12.09 10.62 4.16
N GLY A 44 11.43 10.56 3.01
CA GLY A 44 12.10 10.61 1.72
C GLY A 44 12.93 11.88 1.54
N GLN A 45 12.39 13.05 1.90
CA GLN A 45 13.12 14.31 1.81
C GLN A 45 14.21 14.43 2.88
N VAL A 46 13.89 14.12 4.15
CA VAL A 46 14.86 14.18 5.27
C VAL A 46 16.07 13.29 4.99
N PHE A 47 15.85 12.04 4.57
CA PHE A 47 16.96 11.12 4.30
C PHE A 47 17.64 11.35 2.95
N SER A 48 16.99 12.02 1.98
CA SER A 48 17.68 12.47 0.75
C SER A 48 18.72 13.57 1.03
N GLN A 49 18.48 14.41 2.04
CA GLN A 49 19.42 15.44 2.52
C GLN A 49 20.56 14.82 3.32
N VAL A 50 20.29 13.72 4.04
CA VAL A 50 21.33 12.90 4.70
C VAL A 50 22.04 12.06 3.63
N ARG A 51 22.99 12.66 2.90
CA ARG A 51 23.94 11.96 1.99
C ARG A 51 24.90 11.03 2.78
N GLY A 52 24.38 10.16 3.62
CA GLY A 52 25.15 9.36 4.57
C GLY A 52 25.09 7.84 4.34
N ILE A 53 24.15 7.35 3.51
CA ILE A 53 23.98 5.91 3.29
C ILE A 53 24.51 5.57 1.89
N PRO A 54 25.58 4.76 1.77
CA PRO A 54 26.19 4.40 0.50
C PRO A 54 25.32 3.36 -0.21
N THR A 55 24.20 3.78 -0.80
CA THR A 55 23.30 2.91 -1.58
C THR A 55 23.69 2.77 -3.06
N GLY A 56 24.85 3.30 -3.48
CA GLY A 56 25.24 3.34 -4.89
C GLY A 56 24.34 4.28 -5.69
N ASP A 57 23.81 3.83 -6.84
CA ASP A 57 22.88 4.59 -7.70
C ASP A 57 21.40 4.57 -7.24
N LEU A 58 21.06 3.80 -6.20
CA LEU A 58 19.68 3.69 -5.70
C LEU A 58 19.37 4.79 -4.69
N ARG A 59 18.21 5.42 -4.84
CA ARG A 59 17.76 6.45 -3.89
C ARG A 59 17.25 5.74 -2.64
N TYR A 60 17.51 6.29 -1.45
CA TYR A 60 17.07 5.70 -0.19
C TYR A 60 15.54 5.53 -0.08
N LEU A 61 14.77 6.35 -0.81
CA LEU A 61 13.34 6.17 -1.03
C LEU A 61 12.99 4.78 -1.61
N ASP A 62 13.77 4.29 -2.56
CA ASP A 62 13.56 3.01 -3.23
C ASP A 62 13.81 1.84 -2.25
N PHE A 63 14.63 2.03 -1.22
CA PHE A 63 14.84 1.07 -0.13
C PHE A 63 13.70 1.06 0.90
N MET A 64 13.20 2.23 1.32
CA MET A 64 12.17 2.32 2.35
C MET A 64 10.73 2.08 1.84
N ALA A 65 10.47 2.37 0.56
CA ALA A 65 9.15 2.22 -0.05
C ALA A 65 8.49 0.85 0.19
N PRO A 66 9.13 -0.31 -0.06
CA PRO A 66 8.50 -1.60 0.16
C PRO A 66 8.11 -1.86 1.62
N GLY A 67 8.93 -1.42 2.59
CA GLY A 67 8.65 -1.59 4.03
C GLY A 67 7.46 -0.76 4.49
N ILE A 68 7.42 0.52 4.11
CA ILE A 68 6.30 1.41 4.45
C ILE A 68 5.01 0.94 3.77
N LEU A 69 5.08 0.51 2.51
CA LEU A 69 3.91 -0.03 1.79
C LEU A 69 3.38 -1.32 2.43
N ALA A 70 4.26 -2.25 2.81
CA ALA A 70 3.86 -3.50 3.48
C ALA A 70 3.17 -3.21 4.83
N GLN A 71 3.74 -2.32 5.64
CA GLN A 71 3.13 -1.90 6.90
C GLN A 71 1.78 -1.20 6.66
N SER A 72 1.69 -0.33 5.66
CA SER A 72 0.46 0.39 5.34
C SER A 72 -0.66 -0.58 4.96
N ILE A 73 -0.37 -1.58 4.13
CA ILE A 73 -1.36 -2.60 3.75
C ILE A 73 -1.77 -3.46 4.95
N LEU A 74 -0.81 -3.84 5.80
CA LEU A 74 -1.05 -4.71 6.95
C LEU A 74 -1.87 -4.04 8.06
N PHE A 75 -1.68 -2.74 8.28
CA PHE A 75 -2.37 -1.99 9.34
C PHE A 75 -3.53 -1.10 8.86
N SER A 76 -3.72 -0.95 7.54
CA SER A 76 -4.88 -0.24 6.96
C SER A 76 -6.07 -1.18 6.67
N ALA A 77 -5.94 -2.47 6.94
CA ALA A 77 -7.00 -3.48 6.85
C ALA A 77 -7.94 -3.40 8.06
#